data_AF-A0A2S6SML8-F1
#
_entry.id   AF-A0A2S6SML8-F1
#
_cell.length_a   1.000
_cell.length_b   1.000
_cell.length_c   1.000
_cell.angle_alpha   90.00
_cell.angle_beta   90.00
_cell.angle_gamma   90.00
#
_symmetry.space_group_name_H-M   'P 1'
#
loop_
_entity.id
_entity.type
_entity.pdbx_description
1 polymer ?
#
loop_
_entity_poly.entity_id
_entity_poly.type
_entity_poly.pdbx_seq_one_letter_code
_entity_poly.pdbx_strand_id
1 'polypeptide(L)'
;MTKKIIFSAFGRDSYYHRDWFKKKGFKFDRSAKKWTVSSLSSENAEEFASYCRKYGLTFERSDRNIKNFNYTEYLWDGQREELMKPYKQVSLPTPKSRK
;
A
#
# COMPACT_ATOMS: atom_id res chain seq x y z
N MET A 1 -25.81 11.26 -1.99
CA MET A 1 -25.50 9.87 -1.57
C MET A 1 -23.99 9.70 -1.56
N THR A 2 -23.37 9.46 -0.40
CA THR A 2 -21.94 9.16 -0.32
C THR A 2 -21.68 7.82 -0.99
N LYS A 3 -20.98 7.82 -2.13
CA LYS A 3 -20.59 6.58 -2.81
C LYS A 3 -19.75 5.77 -1.82
N LYS A 4 -20.24 4.59 -1.43
CA LYS A 4 -19.51 3.68 -0.55
C LYS A 4 -18.36 3.11 -1.35
N ILE A 5 -17.15 3.63 -1.15
CA ILE A 5 -15.96 3.14 -1.85
C ILE A 5 -15.54 1.82 -1.22
N ILE A 6 -15.32 0.82 -2.05
CA ILE A 6 -14.70 -0.45 -1.67
C ILE A 6 -13.22 -0.34 -2.03
N PHE A 7 -12.36 -0.60 -1.06
CA PHE A 7 -10.91 -0.64 -1.25
C PHE A 7 -10.43 -2.05 -0.95
N SER A 8 -9.66 -2.62 -1.88
CA SER A 8 -9.00 -3.91 -1.70
C SER A 8 -7.50 -3.76 -1.88
N ALA A 9 -6.70 -4.26 -0.94
CA ALA A 9 -5.25 -4.37 -1.07
C ALA A 9 -4.85 -5.84 -1.11
N PHE A 10 -3.94 -6.21 -2.01
CA PHE A 10 -3.48 -7.58 -2.18
C PHE A 10 -1.99 -7.60 -2.55
N GLY A 11 -1.42 -8.80 -2.68
CA GLY A 11 0.00 -9.01 -2.98
C GLY A 11 0.75 -9.69 -1.82
N ARG A 12 1.91 -10.27 -2.14
CA ARG A 12 2.73 -11.05 -1.18
C ARG A 12 3.16 -10.22 0.03
N ASP A 13 3.50 -8.96 -0.22
CA ASP A 13 4.00 -8.07 0.84
C ASP A 13 2.89 -7.47 1.71
N SER A 14 1.63 -7.59 1.29
CA SER A 14 0.48 -7.10 2.08
C SER A 14 0.36 -7.76 3.46
N TYR A 15 0.93 -8.96 3.64
CA TYR A 15 0.97 -9.63 4.93
C TYR A 15 1.86 -8.92 5.95
N TYR A 16 2.95 -8.28 5.53
CA TYR A 16 3.83 -7.51 6.42
C TYR A 16 3.17 -6.22 6.92
N HIS A 17 2.15 -5.74 6.21
CA HIS A 17 1.37 -4.55 6.58
C HIS A 17 0.05 -4.89 7.30
N ARG A 18 -0.15 -6.15 7.71
CA ARG A 18 -1.39 -6.63 8.35
C ARG A 18 -1.85 -5.80 9.54
N ASP A 19 -0.92 -5.31 10.36
CA ASP A 19 -1.26 -4.59 11.59
C ASP A 19 -1.76 -3.18 11.27
N TRP A 20 -1.22 -2.56 10.22
CA TRP A 20 -1.73 -1.30 9.68
C TRP A 20 -3.14 -1.47 9.10
N PHE A 21 -3.35 -2.51 8.30
CA PHE A 21 -4.65 -2.84 7.73
C PHE A 21 -5.70 -3.08 8.81
N LYS A 22 -5.39 -3.89 9.83
CA LYS A 22 -6.29 -4.14 10.96
C LYS A 22 -6.64 -2.85 11.72
N LYS A 23 -5.65 -1.97 11.96
CA LYS A 23 -5.87 -0.68 12.65
C LYS A 23 -6.81 0.25 11.87
N LYS A 24 -6.80 0.17 10.54
CA LYS A 24 -7.68 0.95 9.64
C LYS A 24 -9.01 0.25 9.33
N GLY A 25 -9.29 -0.90 9.95
CA GLY A 25 -10.57 -1.60 9.83
C GLY A 25 -10.69 -2.55 8.63
N PHE A 26 -9.59 -2.89 7.96
CA PHE A 26 -9.60 -3.88 6.89
C PHE A 26 -9.84 -5.29 7.44
N LYS A 27 -10.60 -6.06 6.67
CA LYS A 27 -10.82 -7.50 6.90
C LYS A 27 -10.05 -8.29 5.87
N PHE A 28 -9.33 -9.31 6.32
CA PHE A 28 -8.64 -10.22 5.41
C PHE A 28 -9.61 -11.28 4.90
N ASP A 29 -9.86 -11.27 3.60
CA ASP A 29 -10.57 -12.33 2.91
C ASP A 29 -9.59 -13.45 2.57
N ARG A 30 -9.79 -14.62 3.21
CA ARG A 30 -8.95 -15.81 3.00
C ARG A 30 -9.13 -16.42 1.62
N SER A 31 -10.33 -16.32 1.04
CA SER A 31 -10.64 -16.92 -0.26
C SER A 31 -9.91 -16.17 -1.37
N ALA A 32 -10.01 -14.84 -1.35
CA ALA A 32 -9.38 -13.97 -2.33
C ALA A 32 -7.95 -13.51 -1.94
N LYS A 33 -7.43 -13.95 -0.79
CA LYS A 33 -6.12 -13.58 -0.23
C LYS A 33 -5.86 -12.06 -0.25
N LYS A 34 -6.90 -11.28 0.06
CA LYS A 34 -6.88 -9.82 -0.04
C LYS A 34 -7.47 -9.15 1.19
N TRP A 35 -6.97 -7.98 1.51
CA TRP A 35 -7.50 -7.10 2.54
C TRP A 35 -8.58 -6.24 1.92
N THR A 36 -9.80 -6.32 2.43
CA THR A 36 -10.93 -5.53 1.94
C THR A 36 -11.49 -4.65 3.04
N VAL A 37 -11.92 -3.46 2.66
CA VAL A 37 -12.72 -2.59 3.51
C VAL A 37 -13.82 -1.99 2.65
N SER A 38 -15.05 -2.13 3.13
CA SER A 38 -16.24 -1.54 2.53
C SER A 38 -16.54 -0.21 3.20
N SER A 39 -17.20 0.70 2.47
CA SER A 39 -17.69 1.99 2.99
C SER A 39 -16.61 2.99 3.43
N LEU A 40 -15.60 3.20 2.60
CA LEU A 40 -14.63 4.28 2.79
C LEU A 40 -15.11 5.63 2.24
N SER A 41 -14.68 6.72 2.90
CA SER A 41 -14.69 8.07 2.34
C SER A 41 -13.61 8.23 1.26
N SER A 42 -13.80 9.19 0.36
CA SER A 42 -12.83 9.52 -0.70
C SER A 42 -11.46 9.92 -0.15
N GLU A 43 -11.43 10.70 0.93
CA GLU A 43 -10.20 11.16 1.60
C GLU A 43 -9.38 9.98 2.13
N ASN A 44 -10.02 9.08 2.89
CA ASN A 44 -9.34 7.89 3.42
C ASN A 44 -8.89 6.96 2.29
N ALA A 45 -9.66 6.86 1.20
CA ALA A 45 -9.27 6.07 0.04
C ALA A 45 -8.02 6.65 -0.68
N GLU A 46 -7.84 7.98 -0.67
CA GLU A 46 -6.62 8.64 -1.17
C GLU A 46 -5.42 8.40 -0.25
N GLU A 47 -5.62 8.47 1.08
CA GLU A 47 -4.60 8.13 2.09
C GLU A 47 -4.12 6.68 1.91
N PHE A 48 -5.06 5.75 1.76
CA PHE A 48 -4.75 4.32 1.64
C PHE A 48 -4.08 3.99 0.31
N ALA A 49 -4.49 4.64 -0.77
CA ALA A 49 -3.82 4.54 -2.07
C ALA A 49 -2.38 5.07 -1.97
N SER A 50 -2.16 6.20 -1.31
CA SER A 50 -0.82 6.78 -1.12
C SER A 50 0.07 5.88 -0.28
N TYR A 51 -0.48 5.24 0.76
CA TYR A 51 0.22 4.23 1.53
C TYR A 51 0.61 3.03 0.65
N CYS A 52 -0.33 2.48 -0.11
CA CYS A 52 -0.05 1.36 -1.00
C CYS A 52 1.01 1.72 -2.05
N ARG A 53 0.94 2.93 -2.61
CA ARG A 53 1.95 3.47 -3.54
C ARG A 53 3.30 3.71 -2.90
N LYS A 54 3.39 4.01 -1.60
CA LYS A 54 4.68 4.20 -0.92
C LYS A 54 5.42 2.88 -0.71
N TYR A 55 4.67 1.79 -0.51
CA TYR A 55 5.21 0.49 -0.11
C TYR A 55 5.15 -0.60 -1.20
N GLY A 56 4.79 -0.28 -2.44
CA GLY A 56 4.76 -1.29 -3.50
C GLY A 56 3.55 -2.22 -3.48
N LEU A 57 2.47 -1.85 -2.80
CA LEU A 57 1.32 -2.72 -2.64
C LEU A 57 0.34 -2.57 -3.80
N THR A 58 -0.13 -3.70 -4.32
CA THR A 58 -1.20 -3.75 -5.32
C THR A 58 -2.55 -3.50 -4.64
N PHE A 59 -3.36 -2.61 -5.22
CA PHE A 59 -4.68 -2.28 -4.68
C PHE A 59 -5.71 -1.97 -5.76
N GLU A 60 -6.98 -2.20 -5.44
CA GLU A 60 -8.17 -1.90 -6.23
C GLU A 60 -9.05 -0.90 -5.46
N ARG A 61 -9.55 0.11 -6.16
CA ARG A 61 -10.56 1.06 -5.65
C ARG A 61 -11.81 0.95 -6.53
N SER A 62 -12.99 0.85 -5.93
CA SER A 62 -14.24 0.79 -6.71
C SER A 62 -14.58 2.11 -7.42
N ASP A 63 -14.07 3.24 -6.93
CA ASP A 63 -14.37 4.59 -7.46
C ASP A 63 -13.50 4.98 -8.66
N ARG A 64 -12.28 4.44 -8.71
CA ARG A 64 -11.36 4.62 -9.84
C ARG A 64 -10.98 3.22 -10.32
N ASN A 65 -11.41 2.87 -11.52
CA ASN A 65 -11.09 1.59 -12.15
C ASN A 65 -9.59 1.55 -12.53
N ILE A 66 -8.72 1.51 -11.52
CA ILE A 66 -7.27 1.40 -11.65
C ILE A 66 -7.02 -0.07 -11.97
N LYS A 67 -7.26 -0.42 -13.23
CA LYS A 67 -7.37 -1.82 -13.64
C LYS A 67 -6.07 -2.60 -13.52
N ASN A 68 -4.91 -1.93 -13.47
CA ASN A 68 -3.60 -2.49 -13.15
C ASN A 68 -2.59 -1.32 -13.07
N PHE A 69 -2.20 -0.88 -11.88
CA PHE A 69 -1.05 0.03 -11.77
C PHE A 69 0.22 -0.83 -11.84
N ASN A 70 0.86 -0.87 -13.01
CA ASN A 70 2.07 -1.64 -13.21
C ASN A 70 3.23 -0.95 -12.48
N TYR A 71 3.57 -1.46 -11.30
CA TYR A 71 4.64 -0.91 -10.45
C TYR A 71 6.02 -0.97 -11.15
N THR A 72 6.20 -1.91 -12.08
CA THR A 72 7.41 -1.98 -12.90
C THR A 72 7.47 -0.91 -13.98
N GLU A 73 6.34 -0.37 -14.45
CA GLU A 73 6.36 0.80 -15.34
C GLU A 73 6.57 2.08 -14.54
N TYR A 74 5.90 2.23 -13.39
CA TYR A 74 6.04 3.43 -12.55
C TYR A 74 7.44 3.64 -11.95
N LEU A 75 8.16 2.57 -11.57
CA LEU A 75 9.56 2.69 -11.15
C LEU A 75 10.51 3.11 -12.29
N TRP A 76 10.10 2.94 -13.55
CA TRP A 76 10.94 3.10 -14.73
C TRP A 76 10.56 4.33 -15.58
N ASP A 77 9.33 4.84 -15.45
CA ASP A 77 8.86 6.09 -16.05
C ASP A 77 9.41 7.30 -15.27
N GLY A 78 10.67 7.65 -15.54
CA GLY A 78 11.21 8.99 -15.30
C GLY A 78 12.06 9.19 -14.03
N GLN A 79 12.19 8.21 -13.13
CA GLN A 79 13.06 8.30 -11.93
C GLN A 79 14.37 7.51 -12.03
N ARG A 80 14.76 7.06 -13.23
CA ARG A 80 15.98 6.26 -13.44
C ARG A 80 17.24 6.94 -12.87
N GLU A 81 17.35 8.26 -13.03
CA GLU A 81 18.47 9.05 -12.50
C GLU A 81 18.45 9.16 -10.98
N GLU A 82 17.27 9.13 -10.36
CA GLU A 82 17.11 9.23 -8.91
C GLU A 82 17.37 7.90 -8.20
N LEU A 83 17.03 6.79 -8.85
CA LEU A 83 17.26 5.41 -8.39
C LEU A 83 18.71 4.91 -8.65
N MET A 84 19.43 5.52 -9.59
CA MET A 84 20.86 5.26 -9.84
C MET A 84 21.79 5.96 -8.84
N LYS A 85 21.26 6.67 -7.84
CA LYS A 85 22.09 7.25 -6.78
C LYS A 85 22.70 6.12 -5.93
N PRO A 86 24.01 6.14 -5.66
CA PRO A 86 24.65 5.14 -4.81
C PRO A 86 23.97 5.13 -3.43
N TYR A 87 23.73 3.93 -2.91
CA TYR A 87 23.05 3.71 -1.63
C TYR A 87 23.73 4.51 -0.52
N LYS A 88 23.05 5.54 0.00
CA LYS A 88 23.50 6.22 1.22
C LYS A 88 23.26 5.25 2.38
N GLN A 89 24.32 4.79 3.02
CA GLN A 89 24.23 4.02 4.25
C GLN A 89 23.51 4.86 5.30
N VAL A 90 22.25 4.52 5.59
CA VAL A 90 21.52 5.08 6.72
C VAL A 90 21.90 4.27 7.95
N SER A 91 22.44 4.91 8.97
CA SER A 91 22.74 4.27 10.26
C SER A 91 21.43 3.83 10.91
N LEU A 92 21.20 2.52 11.01
CA LEU A 92 20.06 1.97 11.72
C LEU A 92 20.18 2.27 13.22
N PRO A 93 19.09 2.67 13.91
CA PRO A 93 19.11 2.84 15.36
C PRO A 93 19.33 1.50 16.05
N THR A 94 20.29 1.45 16.97
CA THR A 94 20.61 0.25 17.74
C THR A 94 19.46 -0.13 18.68
N PRO A 95 19.10 -1.43 18.79
CA PRO A 95 18.07 -1.89 19.72
C PRO A 95 18.48 -1.61 21.17
N LYS A 96 17.55 -1.09 21.97
CA LYS A 96 17.70 -0.88 23.43
C LYS A 96 17.64 -2.19 24.24
N SER A 97 18.22 -3.28 23.76
CA SER A 97 18.35 -4.53 24.52
C SER A 97 19.80 -4.82 24.84
N ARG A 98 20.39 -3.96 25.67
CA ARG A 98 21.51 -4.28 26.56
C ARG A 98 21.55 -3.23 27.67
N LYS A 99 20.75 -3.48 28.69
CA LYS A 99 21.06 -3.16 30.09
C LYS A 99 20.36 -4.19 30.96
#